data_AF-Q8HYN2-F1
#
_entry.id   AF-Q8HYN2-F1
#
_cell.length_a   1.000
_cell.length_b   1.000
_cell.length_c   1.000
_cell.angle_alpha   90.00
_cell.angle_beta   90.00
_cell.angle_gamma   90.00
#
_symmetry.space_group_name_H-M   'P 1'
#
loop_
_entity.id
_entity.type
_entity.pdbx_description
1 polymer ?
#
loop_
_entity_poly.entity_id
_entity_poly.type
_entity_poly.pdbx_seq_one_letter_code
_entity_poly.pdbx_strand_id
1 'polypeptide(L)'
;LCTKLTITDILAASKNTTEKETFCRAATVLRQFYSHHEKDTRCLGATAQQFHRHKQLIRFLKRLDRNLWGLAGLNSCPVKEASQSTLEDFLERL
;
A
#
# COMPACT_ATOMS: atom_id res chain seq x y z
N LEU A 1 11.36 8.00 -5.07
CA LEU A 1 10.67 8.02 -6.37
C LEU A 1 9.31 7.36 -6.26
N CYS A 2 9.21 6.07 -5.91
CA CYS A 2 7.91 5.38 -5.98
C CYS A 2 6.94 5.61 -4.82
N THR A 3 7.33 6.30 -3.75
CA THR A 3 6.37 6.76 -2.74
C THR A 3 5.41 7.84 -3.27
N LYS A 4 5.77 8.51 -4.37
CA LYS A 4 4.91 9.50 -5.03
C LYS A 4 3.95 8.91 -6.06
N LEU A 5 4.02 7.60 -6.32
CA LEU A 5 3.02 6.92 -7.14
C LEU A 5 1.69 6.81 -6.38
N THR A 6 0.60 6.81 -7.12
CA THR A 6 -0.75 6.84 -6.56
C THR A 6 -1.25 5.45 -6.20
N ILE A 7 -2.04 5.37 -5.13
CA ILE A 7 -2.83 4.22 -4.72
C ILE A 7 -4.25 4.65 -4.36
N THR A 8 -5.18 3.71 -4.38
CA THR A 8 -6.56 3.98 -3.99
C THR A 8 -6.63 4.43 -2.53
N ASP A 9 -7.25 5.59 -2.32
CA ASP A 9 -7.40 6.21 -1.00
C ASP A 9 -8.65 5.67 -0.30
N ILE A 10 -8.47 4.56 0.42
CA ILE A 10 -9.53 3.94 1.23
C ILE A 10 -9.78 4.68 2.55
N LEU A 11 -8.88 5.59 2.95
CA LEU A 11 -8.96 6.31 4.21
C LEU A 11 -9.82 7.59 4.08
N ALA A 12 -9.94 8.15 2.87
CA ALA A 12 -10.81 9.30 2.59
C ALA A 12 -12.31 9.00 2.79
N ALA A 13 -12.75 7.75 2.58
CA ALA A 13 -14.15 7.35 2.65
C ALA A 13 -14.52 6.61 3.96
N SER A 14 -13.60 6.49 4.92
CA SER A 14 -13.69 5.57 6.07
C SER A 14 -14.76 5.90 7.12
N LYS A 15 -15.55 6.96 6.94
CA LYS A 15 -16.53 7.43 7.95
C LYS A 15 -17.55 6.36 8.37
N ASN A 16 -17.77 5.32 7.57
CA ASN A 16 -18.76 4.27 7.84
C ASN A 16 -18.17 2.83 7.82
N THR A 17 -16.84 2.66 7.73
CA THR A 17 -16.21 1.33 7.67
C THR A 17 -15.71 0.89 9.04
N THR A 18 -15.79 -0.41 9.33
CA THR A 18 -15.23 -0.94 10.58
C THR A 18 -13.71 -0.88 10.56
N GLU A 19 -13.06 -0.81 11.72
CA GLU A 19 -11.58 -0.81 11.81
C GLU A 19 -10.97 -2.03 11.12
N LYS A 20 -11.56 -3.22 11.31
CA LYS A 20 -11.14 -4.45 10.64
C LYS A 20 -11.24 -4.36 9.12
N GLU A 21 -12.32 -3.77 8.61
CA GLU A 21 -12.51 -3.56 7.18
C GLU A 21 -11.50 -2.54 6.63
N THR A 22 -11.24 -1.46 7.38
CA THR A 22 -10.20 -0.48 7.04
C THR A 22 -8.82 -1.14 6.94
N PHE A 23 -8.42 -1.95 7.94
CA PHE A 23 -7.16 -2.69 7.87
C PHE A 23 -7.09 -3.66 6.70
N CYS A 24 -8.17 -4.39 6.43
CA CYS A 24 -8.21 -5.32 5.30
C CYS A 24 -8.04 -4.58 3.96
N ARG A 25 -8.75 -3.46 3.78
CA ARG A 25 -8.67 -2.64 2.58
C ARG A 25 -7.30 -1.99 2.42
N ALA A 26 -6.72 -1.49 3.51
CA ALA A 26 -5.35 -0.98 3.52
C ALA A 26 -4.36 -2.06 3.08
N ALA A 27 -4.44 -3.26 3.66
CA ALA A 27 -3.64 -4.41 3.26
C ALA A 27 -3.80 -4.75 1.77
N THR A 28 -5.04 -4.69 1.26
CA THR A 28 -5.35 -4.95 -0.16
C THR A 28 -4.71 -3.94 -1.11
N VAL A 29 -4.81 -2.63 -0.83
CA VAL A 29 -4.21 -1.61 -1.71
C VAL A 29 -2.68 -1.62 -1.65
N LEU A 30 -2.09 -1.92 -0.47
CA LEU A 30 -0.65 -2.13 -0.34
C LEU A 30 -0.20 -3.35 -1.16
N ARG A 31 -0.98 -4.44 -1.12
CA ARG A 31 -0.73 -5.66 -1.91
C ARG A 31 -0.74 -5.40 -3.41
N GLN A 32 -1.71 -4.64 -3.89
CA GLN A 32 -1.78 -4.22 -5.29
C GLN A 32 -0.54 -3.41 -5.66
N PHE A 33 -0.17 -2.42 -4.84
CA PHE A 33 0.97 -1.55 -5.10
C PHE A 33 2.28 -2.32 -5.21
N TYR A 34 2.65 -3.10 -4.18
CA TYR A 34 3.93 -3.78 -4.21
C TYR A 34 3.97 -4.86 -5.31
N SER A 35 2.84 -5.50 -5.63
CA SER A 35 2.80 -6.52 -6.68
C SER A 35 3.02 -5.92 -8.07
N HIS A 36 2.47 -4.74 -8.32
CA HIS A 36 2.64 -4.04 -9.59
C HIS A 36 4.02 -3.35 -9.70
N HIS A 37 4.54 -2.80 -8.61
CA HIS A 37 5.74 -1.96 -8.63
C HIS A 37 7.02 -2.63 -8.12
N GLU A 38 7.00 -3.89 -7.67
CA GLU A 38 8.21 -4.58 -7.20
C GLU A 38 9.30 -4.64 -8.27
N LYS A 39 8.91 -4.88 -9.54
CA LYS A 39 9.83 -4.98 -10.69
C LYS A 39 9.76 -3.77 -11.64
N ASP A 40 9.09 -2.71 -11.24
CA ASP A 40 8.94 -1.51 -12.07
C ASP A 40 10.29 -0.79 -12.20
N THR A 41 10.81 -0.74 -13.42
CA THR A 41 12.12 -0.14 -13.73
C THR A 41 12.19 1.34 -13.33
N ARG A 42 11.05 2.05 -13.36
CA ARG A 42 10.96 3.45 -12.92
C ARG A 42 11.18 3.61 -11.42
N CYS A 43 10.96 2.56 -10.64
CA CYS A 43 11.18 2.53 -9.19
C CYS A 43 12.57 2.08 -8.77
N LEU A 44 13.17 1.18 -9.54
CA LEU A 44 14.49 0.60 -9.23
C LEU A 44 15.60 1.67 -9.25
N GLY A 45 15.45 2.69 -10.10
CA GLY A 45 16.45 3.73 -10.26
C GLY A 45 17.70 3.25 -11.00
N ALA A 46 18.67 4.14 -11.17
CA ALA A 46 19.91 3.91 -11.91
C ALA A 46 21.11 3.54 -11.01
N THR A 47 21.02 3.78 -9.70
CA THR A 47 22.13 3.51 -8.77
C THR A 47 21.84 2.31 -7.86
N ALA A 48 22.91 1.65 -7.39
CA ALA A 48 22.80 0.56 -6.42
C ALA A 48 22.07 1.00 -5.14
N GLN A 49 22.26 2.26 -4.72
CA GLN A 49 21.57 2.83 -3.56
C GLN A 49 20.06 2.95 -3.79
N GLN A 50 19.63 3.40 -4.98
CA GLN A 50 18.20 3.50 -5.34
C GLN A 50 17.57 2.11 -5.39
N PHE A 51 18.24 1.15 -6.02
CA PHE A 51 17.78 -0.23 -6.08
C PHE A 51 17.62 -0.84 -4.68
N HIS A 52 18.60 -0.63 -3.80
CA HIS A 52 18.51 -1.09 -2.41
C HIS A 52 17.34 -0.44 -1.68
N ARG A 53 17.15 0.88 -1.82
CA ARG A 53 16.05 1.61 -1.20
C ARG A 53 14.68 1.09 -1.67
N HIS A 54 14.53 0.81 -2.96
CA HIS A 54 13.29 0.22 -3.50
C HIS A 54 13.05 -1.19 -2.95
N LYS A 55 14.08 -2.03 -2.92
CA LYS A 55 13.98 -3.37 -2.34
C LYS A 55 13.56 -3.34 -0.87
N GLN A 56 14.07 -2.39 -0.09
CA GLN A 56 13.66 -2.19 1.30
C GLN A 56 12.20 -1.71 1.40
N LEU A 57 11.79 -0.75 0.56
CA LEU A 57 10.41 -0.28 0.50
C LEU A 57 9.45 -1.46 0.28
N ILE A 58 9.66 -2.25 -0.78
CA ILE A 58 8.82 -3.41 -1.10
C ILE A 58 8.78 -4.42 0.05
N ARG A 59 9.92 -4.67 0.70
CA ARG A 59 9.99 -5.56 1.88
C ARG A 59 9.14 -5.02 3.05
N PHE A 60 9.21 -3.73 3.34
CA PHE A 60 8.42 -3.13 4.41
C PHE A 60 6.93 -3.14 4.09
N LEU A 61 6.53 -2.84 2.85
CA LEU A 61 5.14 -2.91 2.42
C LEU A 61 4.56 -4.34 2.55
N LYS A 62 5.32 -5.37 2.14
CA LYS A 62 4.92 -6.79 2.33
C LYS A 62 4.73 -7.16 3.79
N ARG A 63 5.59 -6.64 4.69
CA ARG A 63 5.47 -6.86 6.13
C ARG A 63 4.24 -6.15 6.70
N LEU A 64 4.00 -4.91 6.28
CA LEU A 64 2.87 -4.11 6.70
C LEU A 64 1.54 -4.74 6.27
N ASP A 65 1.41 -5.15 5.01
CA ASP A 65 0.26 -5.93 4.50
C ASP A 65 -0.03 -7.13 5.40
N ARG A 66 0.97 -8.00 5.64
CA ARG A 66 0.77 -9.20 6.48
C ARG A 66 0.26 -8.86 7.88
N ASN A 67 0.77 -7.80 8.50
CA ASN A 67 0.35 -7.39 9.84
C ASN A 67 -1.09 -6.87 9.83
N LEU A 68 -1.44 -5.99 8.90
CA LEU A 68 -2.78 -5.43 8.76
C LEU A 68 -3.81 -6.51 8.41
N TRP A 69 -3.46 -7.42 7.51
CA TRP A 69 -4.30 -8.56 7.16
C TRP A 69 -4.58 -9.47 8.37
N GLY A 70 -3.56 -9.71 9.21
CA GLY A 70 -3.71 -10.45 10.46
C GLY A 70 -4.64 -9.76 11.47
N LEU A 71 -4.55 -8.43 11.58
CA LEU A 71 -5.43 -7.63 12.45
C LEU A 71 -6.88 -7.57 11.95
N ALA A 72 -7.07 -7.55 10.63
CA ALA A 72 -8.39 -7.53 10.02
C ALA A 72 -9.17 -8.81 10.34
N GLY A 73 -8.53 -9.98 10.25
CA GLY A 73 -9.20 -11.27 10.40
C GLY A 73 -10.29 -11.52 9.35
N LEU A 74 -10.19 -10.85 8.19
CA LEU A 74 -11.10 -10.96 7.07
C LEU A 74 -10.39 -11.63 5.89
N ASN A 75 -11.15 -12.41 5.10
CA ASN A 75 -10.61 -13.12 3.94
C ASN A 75 -10.77 -12.34 2.62
N SER A 76 -11.70 -11.38 2.58
CA SER A 76 -11.99 -10.57 1.40
C SER A 76 -12.54 -9.22 1.82
N CYS A 77 -12.05 -8.17 1.17
CA CYS A 77 -12.46 -6.79 1.39
C CYS A 77 -12.39 -6.03 0.07
N PRO A 78 -13.52 -5.98 -0.68
CA PRO A 78 -13.55 -5.29 -1.96
C PRO A 78 -13.28 -3.78 -1.78
N VAL A 79 -12.39 -3.26 -2.61
CA VAL A 79 -12.07 -1.84 -2.71
C VAL A 79 -12.87 -1.29 -3.90
N LYS A 80 -13.71 -0.28 -3.65
CA LYS A 80 -14.60 0.34 -4.67
C LYS A 80 -14.33 1.84 -4.85
N GLU A 81 -13.44 2.38 -4.03
CA GLU A 81 -13.11 3.80 -3.98
C GLU A 81 -12.44 4.23 -5.28
N ALA A 82 -12.86 5.38 -5.80
CA ALA A 82 -12.23 6.01 -6.96
C ALA A 82 -11.15 7.02 -6.56
N SER A 83 -11.19 7.52 -5.32
CA SER A 83 -10.19 8.46 -4.79
C SER A 83 -8.79 7.84 -4.81
N GLN A 84 -7.79 8.67 -5.10
CA GLN A 84 -6.40 8.28 -5.13
C GLN A 84 -5.60 9.21 -4.21
N SER A 85 -4.55 8.69 -3.58
CA SER A 85 -3.53 9.47 -2.87
C SER A 85 -2.15 8.97 -3.25
N THR A 86 -1.08 9.70 -2.93
CA THR A 86 0.25 9.10 -3.04
C THR A 86 0.42 7.99 -2.00
N LEU A 87 1.30 7.03 -2.26
CA LEU A 87 1.68 6.03 -1.26
C LEU A 87 2.23 6.69 0.01
N GLU A 88 2.97 7.79 -0.13
CA GLU A 88 3.50 8.56 1.00
C GLU A 88 2.38 9.10 1.89
N ASP A 89 1.46 9.89 1.32
CA ASP A 89 0.36 10.49 2.08
C ASP A 89 -0.60 9.42 2.63
N PHE A 90 -0.70 8.28 1.96
CA PHE A 90 -1.46 7.13 2.47
C PHE A 90 -0.82 6.55 3.73
N LEU A 91 0.50 6.32 3.71
CA LEU A 91 1.24 5.76 4.84
C LEU A 91 1.33 6.70 6.03
N GLU A 92 1.32 8.02 5.81
CA GLU A 92 1.29 9.00 6.90
C GLU A 92 -0.06 9.05 7.63
N ARG A 93 -1.16 8.70 6.92
CA ARG A 93 -2.52 8.69 7.49
C ARG A 93 -2.92 7.34 8.10
N LEU A 94 -2.22 6.27 7.71
CA LEU A 94 -2.50 4.90 8.15
C LEU A 94 -1.95 4.63 9.56
#